data_AF-A0A942MI63-F1
#
_entry.id   AF-A0A942MI63-F1
#
_cell.length_a   1.000
_cell.length_b   1.000
_cell.length_c   1.000
_cell.angle_alpha   90.00
_cell.angle_beta   90.00
_cell.angle_gamma   90.00
#
_symmetry.space_group_name_H-M   'P 1'
#
loop_
_entity.id
_entity.type
_entity.pdbx_description
1 polymer ?
#
loop_
_entity_poly.entity_id
_entity_poly.type
_entity_poly.pdbx_seq_one_letter_code
_entity_poly.pdbx_strand_id
1 'polypeptide(L)'
;MICKESDLPILPKKPVMTVEGRGGHMDRSEDKTSATPEVAGKMANAYERIAQQAEKHERLQTLLHYVNKQNLIEEHRLQQKGKAAGIDGIGKEGYGENLEENIDDLLSRMKSFSYRPKAVRRTYIPKGFLRNNR
;
A
#
# COMPACT_ATOMS: atom_id res chain seq x y z
N MET A 1 -21.55 -12.77 22.62
CA MET A 1 -20.92 -13.58 21.55
C MET A 1 -19.43 -13.65 21.83
N ILE A 2 -18.83 -14.84 21.77
CA ILE A 2 -17.41 -15.03 22.05
C ILE A 2 -16.64 -14.74 20.76
N CYS A 3 -15.80 -13.69 20.77
CA CYS A 3 -14.83 -13.47 19.70
C CYS A 3 -13.84 -14.64 19.72
N LYS A 4 -13.92 -15.52 18.73
CA LYS A 4 -12.87 -16.52 18.52
C LYS A 4 -11.62 -15.82 18.00
N GLU A 5 -10.51 -16.04 18.69
CA GLU A 5 -9.18 -15.74 18.16
C GLU A 5 -9.04 -16.46 16.82
N SER A 6 -8.57 -15.75 15.79
CA SER A 6 -8.41 -16.29 14.43
C SER A 6 -6.98 -16.11 13.92
N ASP A 7 -6.53 -17.08 13.13
CA ASP A 7 -5.13 -17.47 13.05
C ASP A 7 -4.16 -16.49 12.35
N LEU A 8 -2.87 -16.67 12.67
CA LEU A 8 -1.79 -15.72 12.41
C LEU A 8 -1.36 -15.61 10.90
N PRO A 9 -1.50 -14.43 10.27
CA PRO A 9 -1.15 -13.92 8.91
C PRO A 9 -0.21 -14.51 7.70
N ILE A 10 0.91 -13.80 7.21
CA ILE A 10 2.32 -13.99 6.57
C ILE A 10 3.51 -12.90 6.94
N LEU A 11 4.57 -13.15 7.78
CA LEU A 11 5.66 -12.23 8.32
C LEU A 11 6.93 -12.96 8.92
N PRO A 12 8.22 -12.57 8.72
CA PRO A 12 9.37 -13.31 9.31
C PRO A 12 9.67 -13.04 10.82
N LYS A 13 10.07 -14.05 11.60
CA LYS A 13 10.62 -13.84 12.97
C LYS A 13 12.05 -13.29 12.90
N LYS A 14 12.33 -12.20 13.62
CA LYS A 14 13.68 -11.83 14.06
C LYS A 14 13.94 -12.46 15.44
N PRO A 15 15.20 -12.78 15.83
CA PRO A 15 15.50 -13.11 17.22
C PRO A 15 15.17 -11.90 18.12
N VAL A 16 14.57 -12.16 19.27
CA VAL A 16 14.28 -11.14 20.28
C VAL A 16 15.56 -10.86 21.05
N MET A 17 16.07 -9.63 20.97
CA MET A 17 16.97 -9.11 21.99
C MET A 17 16.12 -8.32 23.00
N THR A 18 16.28 -8.65 24.28
CA THR A 18 15.62 -7.94 25.36
C THR A 18 16.20 -6.53 25.47
N VAL A 19 15.38 -5.52 25.14
CA VAL A 19 15.70 -4.11 25.41
C VAL A 19 14.65 -3.58 26.38
N GLU A 20 15.13 -3.07 27.52
CA GLU A 20 14.27 -2.50 28.55
C GLU A 20 13.55 -1.25 28.02
N GLY A 21 12.25 -1.16 28.32
CA GLY A 21 11.37 -0.23 27.65
C GLY A 21 11.52 1.22 28.11
N ARG A 22 11.36 2.16 27.16
CA ARG A 22 10.87 3.51 27.42
C ARG A 22 9.82 3.86 26.37
N GLY A 23 8.56 3.52 26.66
CA GLY A 23 7.43 3.91 25.82
C GLY A 23 7.10 5.38 26.01
N GLY A 24 7.38 6.20 25.00
CA GLY A 24 6.91 7.58 24.96
C GLY A 24 5.46 7.63 24.46
N HIS A 25 4.55 8.12 25.30
CA HIS A 25 3.20 8.50 24.86
C HIS A 25 3.31 9.81 24.06
N MET A 26 2.92 9.81 22.79
CA MET A 26 2.70 11.06 22.06
C MET A 26 1.28 11.54 22.37
N ASP A 27 1.16 12.53 23.25
CA ASP A 27 -0.09 13.27 23.40
C ASP A 27 -0.43 13.95 22.07
N ARG A 28 -1.67 13.74 21.63
CA ARG A 28 -2.23 14.38 20.45
C ARG A 28 -2.59 15.81 20.82
N SER A 29 -1.71 16.77 20.54
CA SER A 29 -2.06 18.19 20.71
C SER A 29 -3.28 18.52 19.83
N GLU A 30 -4.31 19.10 20.45
CA GLU A 30 -5.41 19.74 19.72
C GLU A 30 -4.96 21.15 19.27
N ASP A 31 -3.92 21.19 18.44
CA ASP A 31 -3.50 22.44 17.79
C ASP A 31 -4.56 22.85 16.76
N LYS A 32 -5.54 23.60 17.27
CA LYS A 32 -6.47 24.42 16.50
C LYS A 32 -5.63 25.24 15.52
N THR A 33 -5.96 25.16 14.24
CA THR A 33 -5.30 25.90 13.16
C THR A 33 -5.48 27.41 13.32
N SER A 34 -4.66 28.03 14.18
CA SER A 34 -4.45 29.47 14.20
C SER A 34 -3.79 29.87 12.88
N ALA A 35 -4.49 30.65 12.05
CA ALA A 35 -3.98 31.11 10.77
C ALA A 35 -2.81 32.09 10.95
N THR A 36 -1.58 31.56 11.00
CA THR A 36 -0.35 32.35 10.98
C THR A 36 0.06 32.66 9.53
N PRO A 37 0.69 33.82 9.25
CA PRO A 37 1.09 34.21 7.89
C PRO A 37 2.03 33.20 7.21
N GLU A 38 2.81 32.46 8.01
CA GLU A 38 3.77 31.46 7.53
C GLU A 38 3.09 30.24 6.86
N VAL A 39 1.87 29.90 7.27
CA VAL A 39 1.07 28.84 6.63
C VAL A 39 0.51 29.32 5.28
N ALA A 40 0.15 30.60 5.17
CA ALA A 40 -0.28 31.19 3.90
C ALA A 40 0.85 31.20 2.85
N GLY A 41 2.08 31.51 3.26
CA GLY A 41 3.25 31.48 2.38
C GLY A 41 3.54 30.10 1.75
N LYS A 42 3.22 29.00 2.45
CA LYS A 42 3.41 27.64 1.94
C LYS A 42 2.41 27.26 0.82
N MET A 43 1.28 27.95 0.71
CA MET A 43 0.26 27.67 -0.32
C MET A 43 0.58 28.29 -1.69
N ALA A 44 1.33 29.41 -1.73
CA ALA A 44 1.72 30.06 -2.99
C ALA A 44 2.57 29.14 -3.90
N ASN A 45 3.49 28.38 -3.30
CA ASN A 45 4.50 27.60 -4.03
C ASN A 45 3.98 26.27 -4.61
N ALA A 46 2.72 25.90 -4.35
CA ALA A 46 2.14 24.65 -4.84
C ALA A 46 1.93 24.65 -6.36
N TYR A 47 1.49 25.77 -6.92
CA TYR A 47 1.20 25.92 -8.35
C TYR A 47 2.44 26.27 -9.17
N GLU A 48 3.39 27.00 -8.59
CA GLU A 48 4.61 27.46 -9.26
C GLU A 48 5.46 26.29 -9.78
N ARG A 49 5.61 25.23 -8.98
CA ARG A 49 6.29 23.98 -9.40
C ARG A 49 5.56 23.23 -10.52
N ILE A 50 4.22 23.33 -10.57
CA ILE A 50 3.41 22.69 -11.62
C ILE A 50 3.59 23.46 -12.93
N ALA A 51 3.59 24.81 -12.88
CA ALA A 51 3.84 25.66 -14.03
C ALA A 51 5.23 25.44 -14.63
N GLN A 52 6.29 25.45 -13.80
CA GLN A 52 7.67 25.15 -14.23
C GLN A 52 7.78 23.78 -14.92
N GLN A 53 7.10 22.76 -14.39
CA GLN A 53 7.12 21.42 -14.97
C GLN A 53 6.31 21.34 -16.29
N ALA A 54 5.25 22.12 -16.44
CA ALA A 54 4.45 22.23 -17.66
C ALA A 54 5.17 22.98 -18.78
N GLU A 55 5.96 24.01 -18.45
CA GLU A 55 6.81 24.73 -19.40
C GLU A 55 7.96 23.84 -19.91
N LYS A 56 8.57 23.07 -19.01
CA LYS A 56 9.68 22.16 -19.33
C LYS A 56 9.27 20.92 -20.15
N HIS A 57 8.01 20.49 -20.04
CA HIS A 57 7.52 19.27 -20.68
C HIS A 57 6.19 19.51 -21.40
N GLU A 58 6.21 19.41 -22.74
CA GLU A 58 5.05 19.58 -23.63
C GLU A 58 3.79 18.85 -23.16
N ARG A 59 3.94 17.70 -22.48
CA ARG A 59 2.84 16.94 -21.89
C ARG A 59 3.20 16.44 -20.49
N LEU A 60 2.47 16.91 -19.48
CA LEU A 60 2.55 16.37 -18.12
C LEU A 60 1.92 14.96 -18.04
N GLN A 61 2.77 13.93 -18.09
CA GLN A 61 2.35 12.55 -17.87
C GLN A 61 2.19 12.27 -16.37
N THR A 62 0.94 12.19 -15.91
CA THR A 62 0.65 11.78 -14.52
C THR A 62 0.74 10.26 -14.39
N LEU A 63 1.14 9.75 -13.22
CA LEU A 63 1.29 8.30 -12.97
C LEU A 63 0.00 7.52 -13.27
N LEU A 64 -1.17 8.14 -13.03
CA LEU A 64 -2.48 7.53 -13.29
C LEU A 64 -2.74 7.27 -14.79
N HIS A 65 -2.06 7.95 -15.71
CA HIS A 65 -2.18 7.70 -17.15
C HIS A 65 -1.72 6.29 -17.54
N TYR A 66 -0.75 5.73 -16.82
CA TYR A 66 -0.25 4.36 -17.03
C TYR A 66 -1.16 3.28 -16.41
N VAL A 67 -2.15 3.67 -15.61
CA VAL A 67 -3.12 2.76 -14.97
C VAL A 67 -4.33 2.60 -15.89
N ASN A 68 -4.24 1.67 -16.84
CA ASN A 68 -5.29 1.34 -17.80
C ASN A 68 -5.63 -0.16 -17.80
N LYS A 69 -6.74 -0.53 -18.46
CA LYS A 69 -7.28 -1.91 -18.46
C LYS A 69 -6.33 -2.92 -19.08
N GLN A 70 -5.77 -2.63 -20.26
CA GLN A 70 -4.83 -3.54 -20.92
C GLN A 70 -3.61 -3.82 -20.05
N ASN A 71 -2.97 -2.77 -19.52
CA ASN A 71 -1.78 -2.92 -18.65
C ASN A 71 -2.08 -3.82 -17.45
N LEU A 72 -3.20 -3.60 -16.74
CA LEU A 72 -3.56 -4.40 -15.56
C LEU A 72 -3.87 -5.87 -15.90
N ILE A 73 -4.43 -6.15 -17.09
CA ILE A 73 -4.66 -7.52 -17.57
C ILE A 73 -3.33 -8.21 -17.91
N GLU A 74 -2.40 -7.54 -18.59
CA GLU A 74 -1.07 -8.12 -18.87
C GLU A 74 -0.27 -8.36 -17.58
N GLU A 75 -0.29 -7.42 -16.62
CA GLU A 75 0.34 -7.63 -15.31
C GLU A 75 -0.27 -8.81 -14.56
N HIS A 76 -1.60 -8.99 -14.59
CA HIS A 76 -2.23 -10.20 -14.04
C HIS A 76 -1.71 -11.45 -14.73
N ARG A 77 -1.55 -11.48 -16.06
CA ARG A 77 -0.97 -12.64 -16.77
C ARG A 77 0.47 -12.94 -16.33
N LEU A 78 1.32 -11.91 -16.19
CA LEU A 78 2.73 -12.03 -15.79
C LEU A 78 2.93 -12.55 -14.34
N GLN A 79 1.97 -12.34 -13.45
CA GLN A 79 2.07 -12.84 -12.06
C GLN A 79 2.25 -14.37 -12.00
N GLN A 80 3.10 -14.85 -11.09
CA GLN A 80 3.30 -16.28 -10.90
C GLN A 80 2.11 -16.94 -10.18
N LYS A 81 1.72 -18.14 -10.63
CA LYS A 81 0.71 -19.00 -9.99
C LYS A 81 1.19 -19.59 -8.66
N GLY A 82 0.28 -20.15 -7.88
CA GLY A 82 0.61 -20.91 -6.65
C GLY A 82 1.27 -20.10 -5.53
N LYS A 83 1.05 -18.77 -5.49
CA LYS A 83 1.48 -17.91 -4.37
C LYS A 83 0.46 -17.95 -3.24
N ALA A 84 0.91 -17.66 -2.02
CA ALA A 84 0.04 -17.68 -0.85
C ALA A 84 -1.01 -16.56 -0.94
N ALA A 85 -2.28 -16.91 -0.77
CA ALA A 85 -3.41 -15.98 -0.84
C ALA A 85 -3.36 -14.89 0.24
N GLY A 86 -4.08 -13.79 0.00
CA GLY A 86 -4.26 -12.66 0.92
C GLY A 86 -5.24 -12.95 2.06
N ILE A 87 -5.57 -11.90 2.84
CA ILE A 87 -6.55 -11.97 3.95
C ILE A 87 -7.95 -12.42 3.49
N ASP A 88 -8.26 -12.17 2.22
CA ASP A 88 -9.51 -12.55 1.55
C ASP A 88 -9.51 -13.98 1.00
N GLY A 89 -8.40 -14.72 1.09
CA GLY A 89 -8.31 -16.11 0.63
C GLY A 89 -8.31 -16.29 -0.90
N ILE A 90 -8.45 -15.21 -1.67
CA ILE A 90 -8.49 -15.25 -3.13
C ILE A 90 -7.07 -15.46 -3.69
N GLY A 91 -6.87 -16.57 -4.41
CA GLY A 91 -5.66 -16.85 -5.18
C GLY A 91 -5.66 -16.15 -6.56
N LYS A 92 -4.54 -16.22 -7.29
CA LYS A 92 -4.44 -15.64 -8.64
C LYS A 92 -5.53 -16.19 -9.56
N GLU A 93 -5.75 -17.50 -9.47
CA GLU A 93 -6.69 -18.27 -10.27
C GLU A 93 -8.13 -17.80 -10.02
N GLY A 94 -8.58 -17.74 -8.76
CA GLY A 94 -9.92 -17.28 -8.39
C GLY A 94 -10.19 -15.81 -8.71
N TYR A 95 -9.18 -14.94 -8.60
CA TYR A 95 -9.31 -13.54 -9.08
C TYR A 95 -9.49 -13.47 -10.60
N GLY A 96 -8.93 -14.43 -11.33
CA GLY A 96 -8.96 -14.51 -12.78
C GLY A 96 -10.28 -15.06 -13.36
N GLU A 97 -11.20 -15.58 -12.54
CA GLU A 97 -12.49 -16.12 -13.01
C GLU A 97 -13.37 -15.03 -13.64
N ASN A 98 -13.42 -13.84 -13.00
CA ASN A 98 -14.14 -12.66 -13.49
C ASN A 98 -13.17 -11.49 -13.74
N LEU A 99 -12.04 -11.77 -14.43
CA LEU A 99 -10.92 -10.84 -14.54
C LEU A 99 -11.33 -9.46 -15.07
N GLU A 100 -12.05 -9.40 -16.18
CA GLU A 100 -12.41 -8.15 -16.85
C GLU A 100 -13.28 -7.24 -15.98
N GLU A 101 -14.25 -7.81 -15.26
CA GLU A 101 -15.13 -7.09 -14.33
C GLU A 101 -14.37 -6.60 -13.10
N ASN A 102 -13.53 -7.46 -12.51
CA ASN A 102 -12.68 -7.13 -11.38
C ASN A 102 -11.72 -5.96 -11.71
N ILE A 103 -11.19 -5.90 -12.94
CA ILE A 103 -10.33 -4.80 -13.40
C ILE A 103 -11.13 -3.52 -13.67
N ASP A 104 -12.36 -3.60 -14.20
CA ASP A 104 -13.21 -2.41 -14.42
C ASP A 104 -13.62 -1.74 -13.11
N ASP A 105 -14.06 -2.53 -12.11
CA ASP A 105 -14.34 -2.02 -10.76
C ASP A 105 -13.08 -1.44 -10.10
N LEU A 106 -11.94 -2.11 -10.21
CA LEU A 106 -10.66 -1.60 -9.70
C LEU A 106 -10.31 -0.24 -10.32
N LEU A 107 -10.42 -0.11 -11.64
CA LEU A 107 -10.16 1.14 -12.36
C LEU A 107 -11.13 2.25 -11.95
N SER A 108 -12.41 1.94 -11.77
CA SER A 108 -13.42 2.88 -11.29
C SER A 108 -13.04 3.41 -9.90
N ARG A 109 -12.67 2.52 -8.97
CA ARG A 109 -12.24 2.88 -7.61
C ARG A 109 -10.91 3.64 -7.57
N MET A 110 -9.97 3.34 -8.47
CA MET A 110 -8.71 4.07 -8.58
C MET A 110 -8.90 5.48 -9.16
N LYS A 111 -9.68 5.64 -10.24
CA LYS A 111 -9.97 6.94 -10.86
C LYS A 111 -10.81 7.86 -9.98
N SER A 112 -11.70 7.31 -9.16
CA SER A 112 -12.46 8.05 -8.14
C SER A 112 -11.69 8.26 -6.83
N PHE A 113 -10.43 7.79 -6.72
CA PHE A 113 -9.61 7.81 -5.50
C PHE A 113 -10.27 7.16 -4.26
N SER A 114 -11.32 6.37 -4.47
CA SER A 114 -12.06 5.61 -3.44
C SER A 114 -11.42 4.26 -3.11
N TYR A 115 -10.47 3.79 -3.94
CA TYR A 115 -9.71 2.57 -3.69
C TYR A 115 -9.05 2.56 -2.31
N ARG A 116 -9.29 1.51 -1.54
CA ARG A 116 -8.62 1.23 -0.26
C ARG A 116 -8.09 -0.21 -0.30
N PRO A 117 -6.77 -0.44 -0.21
CA PRO A 117 -6.22 -1.79 -0.20
C PRO A 117 -6.59 -2.50 1.10
N LYS A 118 -6.80 -3.83 1.03
CA LYS A 118 -7.03 -4.68 2.21
C LYS A 118 -5.76 -4.81 3.05
N ALA A 119 -5.92 -5.16 4.32
CA ALA A 119 -4.79 -5.37 5.24
C ALA A 119 -3.88 -6.55 4.80
N VAL A 120 -2.58 -6.41 5.03
CA VAL A 120 -1.57 -7.43 4.69
C VAL A 120 -1.55 -8.55 5.73
N ARG A 121 -1.37 -9.79 5.24
CA ARG A 121 -1.31 -11.01 6.06
C ARG A 121 0.06 -11.07 6.84
N ARG A 122 0.17 -11.31 8.20
CA ARG A 122 1.37 -11.64 9.13
C ARG A 122 1.66 -13.08 9.90
N THR A 123 2.42 -14.09 9.40
CA THR A 123 2.69 -15.55 9.78
C THR A 123 4.17 -15.78 9.86
N TYR A 124 4.58 -16.40 10.95
CA TYR A 124 5.96 -16.47 11.34
C TYR A 124 6.76 -17.60 10.72
N ILE A 125 7.27 -17.36 9.49
CA ILE A 125 8.25 -18.22 8.82
C ILE A 125 9.61 -18.09 9.54
N PRO A 126 10.21 -19.19 10.01
CA PRO A 126 11.57 -19.17 10.53
C PRO A 126 12.55 -18.94 9.37
N LYS A 127 13.41 -17.93 9.50
CA LYS A 127 14.58 -17.83 8.62
C LYS A 127 15.52 -18.98 8.98
N GLY A 128 15.90 -19.81 8.01
CA GLY A 128 16.81 -20.92 8.25
C GLY A 128 18.12 -20.42 8.85
N PHE A 129 18.54 -20.98 9.98
CA PHE A 129 19.87 -20.75 10.50
C PHE A 129 20.89 -21.28 9.50
N LEU A 130 21.89 -20.46 9.16
CA LEU A 130 23.05 -20.93 8.42
C LEU A 130 23.68 -22.06 9.22
N ARG A 131 23.79 -23.25 8.62
CA ARG A 131 24.59 -24.33 9.20
C ARG A 131 26.05 -23.87 9.13
N ASN A 132 26.62 -23.53 10.27
CA ASN A 132 28.08 -23.39 10.38
C ASN A 132 28.67 -24.75 9.97
N ASN A 133 29.45 -24.76 8.90
CA ASN A 133 30.19 -25.96 8.50
C ASN A 133 31.15 -26.32 9.64
N ARG A 134 31.18 -27.63 9.94
CA ARG A 134 31.93 -28.22 11.05
C ARG A 134 33.37 -28.48 10.64
#